data_AF-A0A3C0G8S0-F1
#
_entry.id   AF-A0A3C0G8S0-F1
#
_cell.length_a   1.000
_cell.length_b   1.000
_cell.length_c   1.000
_cell.angle_alpha   90.00
_cell.angle_beta   90.00
_cell.angle_gamma   90.00
#
_symmetry.space_group_name_H-M   'P 1'
#
loop_
_entity.id
_entity.type
_entity.pdbx_description
1 polymer ?
#
loop_
_entity_poly.entity_id
_entity_poly.type
_entity_poly.pdbx_seq_one_letter_code
_entity_poly.pdbx_strand_id
1 'polypeptide(L)'
;MLGGKKPFSQQLETALALSNISIQESIVFIAGFDESDNTYYSNAKQYFQKQGMPIVEGLHTINEIIAYINKAGENQVIFKEIHVVSHSNAWLGMSMRIKENGERITLKSLEHAVKEYNIETICKEYTGNTKIIFHSCGLGENKALLTELKHVFKVGQVSASPYFNVFGGKYAEHYLAKPYYGYYPTAESKGPAFLSQEFRENYPDVHIDWLTALTTRQESSFGEAYSFKFNIPVEWEFTFDNSNDMPKLADKEA
;
A
#
# COMPACT_ATOMS: atom_id res chain seq x y z
N MET A 1 77.67 31.40 -12.08
CA MET A 1 76.31 31.97 -12.18
C MET A 1 75.32 30.82 -12.28
N LEU A 2 74.34 30.84 -11.39
CA LEU A 2 73.26 29.86 -11.26
C LEU A 2 72.21 30.05 -12.37
N GLY A 3 71.60 28.96 -12.80
CA GLY A 3 70.46 28.96 -13.72
C GLY A 3 69.74 27.62 -13.71
N GLY A 4 69.24 27.21 -12.54
CA GLY A 4 68.44 25.99 -12.38
C GLY A 4 67.12 26.08 -13.13
N LYS A 5 66.85 25.12 -14.02
CA LYS A 5 65.53 24.88 -14.59
C LYS A 5 64.78 23.89 -13.72
N LYS A 6 63.59 24.30 -13.31
CA LYS A 6 62.66 23.64 -12.39
C LYS A 6 62.26 22.23 -12.87
N PRO A 7 61.98 21.28 -11.97
CA PRO A 7 61.50 19.97 -12.35
C PRO A 7 60.06 20.04 -12.87
N PHE A 8 59.79 19.23 -13.88
CA PHE A 8 58.49 18.97 -14.48
C PHE A 8 57.53 18.48 -13.38
N SER A 9 56.41 19.18 -13.20
CA SER A 9 55.35 18.81 -12.28
C SER A 9 54.73 17.48 -12.72
N GLN A 10 54.77 16.47 -11.83
CA GLN A 10 53.88 15.32 -11.92
C GLN A 10 52.44 15.82 -11.78
N GLN A 11 51.68 15.76 -12.87
CA GLN A 11 50.23 15.80 -12.76
C GLN A 11 49.79 14.48 -12.13
N LEU A 12 49.31 14.58 -10.89
CA LEU A 12 48.49 13.54 -10.28
C LEU A 12 47.20 13.48 -11.09
N GLU A 13 47.12 12.59 -12.07
CA GLU A 13 45.84 12.12 -12.59
C GLU A 13 45.19 11.27 -11.51
N THR A 14 44.51 11.93 -10.58
CA THR A 14 43.51 11.28 -9.74
C THR A 14 42.32 10.96 -10.65
N ALA A 15 42.42 9.85 -11.39
CA ALA A 15 41.28 9.22 -12.01
C ALA A 15 40.34 8.79 -10.87
N LEU A 16 39.36 9.63 -10.57
CA LEU A 16 38.19 9.24 -9.80
C LEU A 16 37.55 8.08 -10.55
N ALA A 17 37.73 6.87 -10.03
CA ALA A 17 36.98 5.71 -10.47
C ALA A 17 35.49 6.08 -10.35
N LEU A 18 34.84 6.31 -11.49
CA LEU A 18 33.40 6.43 -11.56
C LEU A 18 32.85 5.11 -11.00
N SER A 19 32.14 5.20 -9.88
CA SER A 19 31.41 4.06 -9.36
C SER A 19 30.43 3.60 -10.45
N ASN A 20 30.55 2.35 -10.87
CA ASN A 20 29.62 1.77 -11.85
C ASN A 20 28.27 1.54 -11.15
N ILE A 21 27.42 2.56 -11.16
CA ILE A 21 26.04 2.48 -10.68
C ILE A 21 25.27 1.53 -11.59
N SER A 22 24.78 0.44 -11.01
CA SER A 22 23.89 -0.52 -11.66
C SER A 22 22.44 -0.04 -11.52
N ILE A 23 21.81 0.29 -12.64
CA ILE A 23 20.40 0.66 -12.68
C ILE A 23 19.56 -0.57 -12.95
N GLN A 24 18.67 -0.92 -12.04
CA GLN A 24 17.65 -1.96 -12.22
C GLN A 24 16.32 -1.33 -12.62
N GLU A 25 15.62 -1.98 -13.55
CA GLU A 25 14.32 -1.47 -14.03
C GLU A 25 13.28 -1.48 -12.91
N SER A 26 13.16 -2.58 -12.17
CA SER A 26 12.09 -2.71 -11.18
C SER A 26 12.43 -3.69 -10.06
N ILE A 27 11.80 -3.49 -8.91
CA ILE A 27 11.76 -4.45 -7.80
C ILE A 27 10.37 -4.46 -7.16
N VAL A 28 9.94 -5.61 -6.64
CA VAL A 28 8.64 -5.79 -6.00
C VAL A 28 8.82 -6.24 -4.56
N PHE A 29 8.21 -5.50 -3.62
CA PHE A 29 8.11 -5.88 -2.22
C PHE A 29 6.71 -6.45 -1.94
N ILE A 30 6.64 -7.69 -1.49
CA ILE A 30 5.42 -8.30 -0.97
C ILE A 30 5.39 -8.08 0.55
N ALA A 31 4.71 -7.00 0.97
CA ALA A 31 4.81 -6.45 2.31
C ALA A 31 3.73 -6.97 3.28
N GLY A 32 3.37 -8.25 3.15
CA GLY A 32 2.37 -8.91 3.98
C GLY A 32 2.30 -10.40 3.70
N PHE A 33 1.36 -11.06 4.37
CA PHE A 33 1.07 -12.47 4.21
C PHE A 33 -0.44 -12.69 4.16
N ASP A 34 -0.82 -13.78 3.52
CA ASP A 34 -2.20 -14.20 3.39
C ASP A 34 -2.69 -14.84 4.70
N GLU A 35 -3.91 -14.52 5.10
CA GLU A 35 -4.57 -15.08 6.28
C GLU A 35 -5.85 -15.82 5.86
N SER A 36 -6.09 -16.97 6.50
CA SER A 36 -7.25 -17.83 6.21
C SER A 36 -7.35 -18.17 4.72
N ASP A 37 -8.50 -17.92 4.07
CA ASP A 37 -8.73 -18.23 2.66
C ASP A 37 -8.37 -17.07 1.70
N ASN A 38 -7.85 -15.94 2.22
CA ASN A 38 -7.38 -14.85 1.36
C ASN A 38 -6.11 -15.28 0.62
N THR A 39 -5.97 -14.94 -0.66
CA THR A 39 -4.81 -15.31 -1.50
C THR A 39 -4.17 -14.10 -2.19
N TYR A 40 -4.45 -12.88 -1.69
CA TYR A 40 -4.01 -11.62 -2.30
C TYR A 40 -2.50 -11.55 -2.52
N TYR A 41 -1.69 -11.79 -1.49
CA TYR A 41 -0.23 -11.66 -1.58
C TYR A 41 0.37 -12.78 -2.40
N SER A 42 -0.13 -14.01 -2.26
CA SER A 42 0.30 -15.16 -3.07
C SER A 42 0.00 -14.95 -4.55
N ASN A 43 -1.18 -14.44 -4.90
CA ASN A 43 -1.54 -14.15 -6.29
C ASN A 43 -0.73 -12.98 -6.86
N ALA A 44 -0.50 -11.93 -6.06
CA ALA A 44 0.34 -10.80 -6.47
C ALA A 44 1.78 -11.26 -6.76
N LYS A 45 2.35 -12.10 -5.88
CA LYS A 45 3.65 -12.72 -6.10
C LYS A 45 3.70 -13.47 -7.42
N GLN A 46 2.75 -14.39 -7.65
CA GLN A 46 2.70 -15.15 -8.90
C GLN A 46 2.61 -14.26 -10.14
N TYR A 47 1.80 -13.20 -10.08
CA TYR A 47 1.65 -12.23 -11.16
C TYR A 47 2.98 -11.53 -11.51
N PHE A 48 3.70 -11.02 -10.51
CA PHE A 48 4.99 -10.36 -10.74
C PHE A 48 6.11 -11.33 -11.13
N GLN A 49 6.10 -12.57 -10.61
CA GLN A 49 7.05 -13.62 -11.01
C GLN A 49 6.91 -13.95 -12.50
N LYS A 50 5.68 -14.06 -13.02
CA LYS A 50 5.41 -14.30 -14.44
C LYS A 50 5.93 -13.17 -15.34
N GLN A 51 6.02 -11.95 -14.81
CA GLN A 51 6.61 -10.80 -15.51
C GLN A 51 8.14 -10.75 -15.42
N GLY A 52 8.78 -11.70 -14.71
CA GLY A 52 10.22 -11.73 -14.52
C GLY A 52 10.75 -10.63 -13.59
N MET A 53 9.88 -10.02 -12.77
CA MET A 53 10.29 -8.95 -11.87
C MET A 53 10.92 -9.53 -10.60
N PRO A 54 12.07 -8.99 -10.12
CA PRO A 54 12.66 -9.40 -8.86
C PRO A 54 11.71 -9.14 -7.69
N ILE A 55 11.56 -10.14 -6.82
CA ILE A 55 10.65 -10.09 -5.66
C ILE A 55 11.44 -10.21 -4.36
N VAL A 56 11.10 -9.34 -3.41
CA VAL A 56 11.54 -9.40 -2.02
C VAL A 56 10.32 -9.67 -1.14
N GLU A 57 10.43 -10.70 -0.30
CA GLU A 57 9.41 -11.13 0.65
C GLU A 57 9.94 -10.97 2.08
N GLY A 58 9.04 -10.99 3.06
CA GLY A 58 9.40 -10.97 4.48
C GLY A 58 9.77 -9.60 5.04
N LEU A 59 9.58 -8.52 4.27
CA LEU A 59 9.72 -7.14 4.74
C LEU A 59 8.32 -6.56 4.91
N HIS A 60 7.84 -6.41 6.15
CA HIS A 60 6.45 -6.09 6.48
C HIS A 60 6.27 -4.66 6.99
N THR A 61 7.34 -3.89 7.06
CA THR A 61 7.37 -2.53 7.58
C THR A 61 8.02 -1.56 6.60
N ILE A 62 7.68 -0.27 6.71
CA ILE A 62 8.32 0.76 5.88
C ILE A 62 9.81 0.89 6.17
N ASN A 63 10.23 0.72 7.43
CA ASN A 63 11.64 0.76 7.82
C ASN A 63 12.45 -0.35 7.15
N GLU A 64 11.94 -1.58 7.14
CA GLU A 64 12.63 -2.71 6.47
C GLU A 64 12.82 -2.47 4.97
N ILE A 65 11.80 -1.91 4.30
CA ILE A 65 11.88 -1.57 2.88
C ILE A 65 12.91 -0.44 2.66
N ILE A 66 12.90 0.60 3.50
CA ILE A 66 13.88 1.69 3.42
C ILE A 66 15.30 1.16 3.65
N ALA A 67 15.52 0.33 4.67
CA ALA A 67 16.79 -0.32 4.96
C ALA A 67 17.31 -1.13 3.77
N TYR A 68 16.41 -1.89 3.13
CA TYR A 68 16.74 -2.65 1.92
C TYR A 68 17.20 -1.74 0.80
N ILE A 69 16.47 -0.65 0.53
CA ILE A 69 16.80 0.31 -0.54
C ILE A 69 18.13 1.02 -0.24
N ASN A 70 18.36 1.44 1.01
CA ASN A 70 19.62 2.05 1.43
C ASN A 70 20.79 1.09 1.19
N LYS A 71 20.68 -0.16 1.63
CA LYS A 71 21.70 -1.20 1.42
C LYS A 71 21.92 -1.49 -0.07
N ALA A 72 20.89 -1.50 -0.89
CA ALA A 72 21.03 -1.64 -2.34
C ALA A 72 21.83 -0.47 -2.93
N GLY A 73 21.52 0.76 -2.53
CA GLY A 73 22.22 1.97 -2.96
C GLY A 73 23.69 2.01 -2.53
N GLU A 74 24.02 1.58 -1.31
CA GLU A 74 25.40 1.41 -0.86
C GLU A 74 26.20 0.45 -1.77
N ASN A 75 25.53 -0.60 -2.25
CA ASN A 75 26.07 -1.55 -3.23
C ASN A 75 25.95 -1.05 -4.69
N GLN A 76 25.73 0.26 -4.88
CA GLN A 76 25.63 0.92 -6.18
C GLN A 76 24.46 0.40 -7.04
N VAL A 77 23.38 -0.07 -6.42
CA VAL A 77 22.16 -0.50 -7.11
C VAL A 77 21.05 0.53 -6.90
N ILE A 78 20.49 1.04 -8.00
CA ILE A 78 19.36 1.98 -8.00
C ILE A 78 18.21 1.41 -8.81
N PHE A 79 16.98 1.52 -8.30
CA PHE A 79 15.78 1.05 -8.97
C PHE A 79 15.06 2.20 -9.67
N LYS A 80 14.60 2.00 -10.91
CA LYS A 80 13.70 2.97 -11.57
C LYS A 80 12.29 2.89 -11.01
N GLU A 81 11.75 1.66 -10.88
CA GLU A 81 10.44 1.42 -10.29
C GLU A 81 10.52 0.52 -9.06
N ILE A 82 9.80 0.89 -8.00
CA ILE A 82 9.64 0.08 -6.79
C ILE A 82 8.15 -0.18 -6.62
N HIS A 83 7.74 -1.44 -6.68
CA HIS A 83 6.38 -1.85 -6.42
C HIS A 83 6.26 -2.31 -4.98
N VAL A 84 5.26 -1.82 -4.25
CA VAL A 84 4.97 -2.26 -2.88
C VAL A 84 3.57 -2.81 -2.84
N VAL A 85 3.45 -4.11 -2.61
CA VAL A 85 2.17 -4.81 -2.44
C VAL A 85 1.84 -4.87 -0.96
N SER A 86 0.81 -4.14 -0.55
CA SER A 86 0.28 -4.12 0.83
C SER A 86 -1.21 -3.92 0.75
N HIS A 87 -1.98 -4.61 1.58
CA HIS A 87 -3.37 -4.22 1.80
C HIS A 87 -3.45 -2.78 2.32
N SER A 88 -4.55 -2.12 1.98
CA SER A 88 -4.90 -0.81 2.51
C SER A 88 -6.41 -0.74 2.62
N ASN A 89 -6.84 0.02 3.61
CA ASN A 89 -8.22 0.36 3.83
C ASN A 89 -8.33 1.89 3.73
N ALA A 90 -9.26 2.38 2.92
CA ALA A 90 -9.40 3.81 2.67
C ALA A 90 -9.67 4.63 3.94
N TRP A 91 -10.24 4.01 4.97
CA TRP A 91 -10.58 4.64 6.25
C TRP A 91 -9.52 4.40 7.35
N LEU A 92 -8.93 3.21 7.40
CA LEU A 92 -8.01 2.79 8.47
C LEU A 92 -6.51 2.90 8.11
N GLY A 93 -6.21 3.33 6.88
CA GLY A 93 -4.83 3.38 6.38
C GLY A 93 -4.30 2.02 5.92
N MET A 94 -2.99 1.96 5.68
CA MET A 94 -2.33 0.77 5.12
C MET A 94 -2.18 -0.33 6.19
N SER A 95 -2.13 -1.60 5.76
CA SER A 95 -1.83 -2.72 6.66
C SER A 95 -0.38 -2.75 7.11
N MET A 96 0.52 -2.27 6.26
CA MET A 96 1.93 -2.10 6.57
C MET A 96 2.12 -1.18 7.78
N ARG A 97 3.14 -1.48 8.59
CA ARG A 97 3.48 -0.76 9.83
C ARG A 97 4.73 0.10 9.67
N ILE A 98 4.93 1.04 10.59
CA ILE A 98 6.15 1.86 10.63
C ILE A 98 7.38 0.99 10.95
N LYS A 99 7.27 0.14 11.97
CA LYS A 99 8.30 -0.79 12.44
C LYS A 99 7.65 -2.05 13.01
N GLU A 100 8.45 -3.04 13.35
CA GLU A 100 7.96 -4.27 13.99
C GLU A 100 7.18 -3.92 15.26
N ASN A 101 6.00 -4.51 15.43
CA ASN A 101 5.05 -4.21 16.51
C ASN A 101 4.64 -2.73 16.64
N GLY A 102 4.94 -1.90 15.64
CA GLY A 102 4.59 -0.48 15.60
C GLY A 102 3.19 -0.21 15.06
N GLU A 103 2.82 1.06 14.99
CA GLU A 103 1.52 1.49 14.46
C GLU A 103 1.39 1.18 12.96
N ARG A 104 0.15 0.96 12.53
CA ARG A 104 -0.23 0.92 11.11
C ARG A 104 0.09 2.27 10.45
N ILE A 105 0.36 2.26 9.15
CA ILE A 105 0.63 3.50 8.42
C ILE A 105 -0.70 4.24 8.15
N THR A 106 -0.83 5.37 8.83
CA THR A 106 -1.82 6.41 8.60
C THR A 106 -1.07 7.72 8.38
N LEU A 107 -1.76 8.78 7.93
CA LEU A 107 -1.11 10.09 7.84
C LEU A 107 -0.54 10.53 9.20
N LYS A 108 -1.36 10.41 10.26
CA LYS A 108 -0.97 10.83 11.62
C LYS A 108 0.22 10.04 12.16
N SER A 109 0.18 8.70 12.05
CA SER A 109 1.25 7.86 12.57
C SER A 109 2.55 8.04 11.78
N LEU A 110 2.47 8.29 10.47
CA LEU A 110 3.63 8.56 9.63
C LEU A 110 4.26 9.92 9.96
N GLU A 111 3.47 10.99 10.04
CA GLU A 111 3.95 12.32 10.46
C GLU A 111 4.56 12.30 11.86
N HIS A 112 3.94 11.57 12.79
CA HIS A 112 4.47 11.39 14.15
C HIS A 112 5.79 10.62 14.13
N ALA A 113 5.88 9.52 13.37
CA ALA A 113 7.10 8.75 13.24
C ALA A 113 8.26 9.56 12.64
N VAL A 114 7.98 10.42 11.67
CA VAL A 114 8.96 11.34 11.07
C VAL A 114 9.47 12.34 12.11
N LYS A 115 8.58 12.95 12.92
CA LYS A 115 8.95 13.93 13.94
C LYS A 115 9.79 13.32 15.07
N GLU A 116 9.44 12.11 15.49
CA GLU A 116 10.10 11.40 16.59
C GLU A 116 11.31 10.56 16.14
N TYR A 117 11.76 10.70 14.88
CA TYR A 117 12.88 9.93 14.30
C TYR A 117 12.71 8.41 14.44
N ASN A 118 11.47 7.94 14.42
CA ASN A 118 11.10 6.51 14.50
C ASN A 118 11.04 5.82 13.14
N ILE A 119 11.27 6.58 12.06
CA ILE A 119 11.34 6.09 10.70
C ILE A 119 12.77 6.18 10.17
N GLU A 120 13.21 5.13 9.48
CA GLU A 120 14.54 5.13 8.88
C GLU A 120 14.62 6.20 7.79
N THR A 121 15.74 6.91 7.73
CA THR A 121 15.94 7.94 6.73
C THR A 121 16.52 7.33 5.47
N ILE A 122 15.81 7.47 4.34
CA ILE A 122 16.33 7.06 3.05
C ILE A 122 17.37 8.05 2.51
N CYS A 123 18.42 7.52 1.89
CA CYS A 123 19.42 8.32 1.20
C CYS A 123 18.88 8.78 -0.16
N LYS A 124 18.73 10.11 -0.32
CA LYS A 124 18.13 10.72 -1.53
C LYS A 124 18.91 10.40 -2.82
N GLU A 125 20.23 10.21 -2.70
CA GLU A 125 21.12 9.86 -3.81
C GLU A 125 20.73 8.52 -4.46
N TYR A 126 20.08 7.62 -3.71
CA TYR A 126 19.67 6.29 -4.19
C TYR A 126 18.25 6.25 -4.75
N THR A 127 17.47 7.33 -4.64
CA THR A 127 16.02 7.33 -4.91
C THR A 127 15.50 8.52 -5.72
N GLY A 128 16.37 9.49 -6.06
CA GLY A 128 15.94 10.79 -6.59
C GLY A 128 14.97 10.74 -7.78
N ASN A 129 15.19 9.86 -8.76
CA ASN A 129 14.32 9.68 -9.93
C ASN A 129 13.46 8.41 -9.88
N THR A 130 13.52 7.66 -8.77
CA THR A 130 12.75 6.44 -8.59
C THR A 130 11.27 6.76 -8.48
N LYS A 131 10.44 5.84 -8.99
CA LYS A 131 8.99 5.87 -8.87
C LYS A 131 8.55 4.73 -7.98
N ILE A 132 7.73 5.02 -6.97
CA ILE A 132 7.09 4.00 -6.13
C ILE A 132 5.64 3.82 -6.54
N ILE A 133 5.24 2.57 -6.72
CA ILE A 133 3.90 2.15 -7.10
C ILE A 133 3.35 1.27 -5.99
N PHE A 134 2.38 1.78 -5.24
CA PHE A 134 1.68 1.02 -4.22
C PHE A 134 0.50 0.27 -4.83
N HIS A 135 0.55 -1.05 -4.74
CA HIS A 135 -0.58 -1.94 -5.01
C HIS A 135 -1.37 -2.11 -3.72
N SER A 136 -2.10 -1.05 -3.36
CA SER A 136 -2.82 -0.91 -2.10
C SER A 136 -4.21 -0.35 -2.34
N CYS A 137 -5.24 -1.14 -2.05
CA CYS A 137 -6.64 -0.82 -2.35
C CYS A 137 -7.05 0.55 -1.79
N GLY A 138 -7.57 1.42 -2.66
CA GLY A 138 -8.10 2.74 -2.28
C GLY A 138 -7.07 3.78 -1.83
N LEU A 139 -5.77 3.45 -1.75
CA LEU A 139 -4.74 4.39 -1.31
C LEU A 139 -4.65 5.62 -2.24
N GLY A 140 -4.99 5.44 -3.52
CA GLY A 140 -5.03 6.51 -4.51
C GLY A 140 -5.96 7.67 -4.17
N GLU A 141 -6.98 7.45 -3.33
CA GLU A 141 -7.89 8.50 -2.85
C GLU A 141 -7.25 9.37 -1.75
N ASN A 142 -6.31 8.82 -0.98
CA ASN A 142 -5.66 9.54 0.12
C ASN A 142 -4.42 10.32 -0.35
N LYS A 143 -4.65 11.49 -0.97
CA LYS A 143 -3.58 12.34 -1.52
C LYS A 143 -2.60 12.85 -0.46
N ALA A 144 -3.07 13.10 0.76
CA ALA A 144 -2.22 13.55 1.86
C ALA A 144 -1.24 12.45 2.27
N LEU A 145 -1.71 11.21 2.46
CA LEU A 145 -0.84 10.07 2.78
C LEU A 145 0.15 9.77 1.65
N LEU A 146 -0.27 9.83 0.38
CA LEU A 146 0.66 9.67 -0.75
C LEU A 146 1.76 10.73 -0.78
N THR A 147 1.42 11.96 -0.42
CA THR A 147 2.39 13.05 -0.31
C THR A 147 3.39 12.79 0.80
N GLU A 148 2.92 12.32 1.95
CA GLU A 148 3.80 12.00 3.08
C GLU A 148 4.70 10.78 2.79
N LEU A 149 4.15 9.74 2.14
CA LEU A 149 4.95 8.62 1.66
C LEU A 149 6.04 9.08 0.67
N LYS A 150 5.72 10.02 -0.22
CA LYS A 150 6.71 10.60 -1.13
C LYS A 150 7.85 11.30 -0.37
N HIS A 151 7.52 12.03 0.70
CA HIS A 151 8.53 12.69 1.53
C HIS A 151 9.42 11.68 2.27
N VAL A 152 8.81 10.67 2.88
CA VAL A 152 9.50 9.58 3.59
C VAL A 152 10.47 8.84 2.68
N PHE A 153 10.03 8.45 1.48
CA PHE A 153 10.85 7.76 0.50
C PHE A 153 11.77 8.68 -0.31
N LYS A 154 11.66 10.01 -0.18
CA LYS A 154 12.44 11.03 -0.93
C LYS A 154 12.52 10.78 -2.45
N VAL A 155 11.45 10.22 -3.01
CA VAL A 155 11.37 9.82 -4.42
C VAL A 155 10.75 10.91 -5.30
N GLY A 156 11.03 10.84 -6.60
CA GLY A 156 10.44 11.73 -7.60
C GLY A 156 8.91 11.56 -7.71
N GLN A 157 8.42 10.32 -7.60
CA GLN A 157 7.00 10.01 -7.77
C GLN A 157 6.55 8.87 -6.85
N VAL A 158 5.35 9.04 -6.27
CA VAL A 158 4.59 7.96 -5.61
C VAL A 158 3.21 7.90 -6.27
N SER A 159 2.74 6.68 -6.55
CA SER A 159 1.43 6.45 -7.15
C SER A 159 0.74 5.25 -6.51
N ALA A 160 -0.58 5.30 -6.45
CA ALA A 160 -1.44 4.21 -6.03
C ALA A 160 -2.79 4.33 -6.75
N SER A 161 -3.46 3.21 -6.96
CA SER A 161 -4.80 3.21 -7.56
C SER A 161 -5.86 3.67 -6.54
N PRO A 162 -6.86 4.47 -6.96
CA PRO A 162 -8.07 4.70 -6.15
C PRO A 162 -8.96 3.45 -6.08
N TYR A 163 -8.73 2.48 -6.95
CA TYR A 163 -9.52 1.26 -7.07
C TYR A 163 -8.91 0.11 -6.26
N PHE A 164 -9.69 -0.95 -6.08
CA PHE A 164 -9.22 -2.19 -5.47
C PHE A 164 -8.29 -2.91 -6.45
N ASN A 165 -7.13 -3.34 -5.96
CA ASN A 165 -6.26 -4.23 -6.70
C ASN A 165 -6.78 -5.66 -6.50
N VAL A 166 -7.13 -6.33 -7.59
CA VAL A 166 -7.50 -7.74 -7.57
C VAL A 166 -6.42 -8.53 -8.26
N PHE A 167 -5.83 -9.50 -7.55
CA PHE A 167 -4.87 -10.44 -8.10
C PHE A 167 -5.47 -11.85 -8.08
N GLY A 168 -5.22 -12.63 -9.13
CA GLY A 168 -5.74 -13.99 -9.28
C GLY A 168 -7.22 -14.04 -9.64
N GLY A 169 -7.72 -13.04 -10.37
CA GLY A 169 -9.06 -13.05 -10.93
C GLY A 169 -9.27 -14.23 -11.88
N LYS A 170 -10.53 -14.66 -12.03
CA LYS A 170 -10.87 -15.82 -12.86
C LYS A 170 -10.63 -15.54 -14.34
N TYR A 171 -10.86 -14.31 -14.78
CA TYR A 171 -10.72 -13.91 -16.18
C TYR A 171 -9.53 -13.00 -16.47
N ALA A 172 -8.89 -12.45 -15.43
CA ALA A 172 -7.66 -11.67 -15.55
C ALA A 172 -6.78 -11.86 -14.30
N GLU A 173 -5.47 -12.04 -14.51
CA GLU A 173 -4.53 -12.26 -13.40
C GLU A 173 -4.37 -11.03 -12.50
N HIS A 174 -4.55 -9.83 -13.05
CA HIS A 174 -4.59 -8.57 -12.30
C HIS A 174 -5.56 -7.59 -12.96
N TYR A 175 -6.39 -6.93 -12.16
CA TYR A 175 -7.22 -5.82 -12.60
C TYR A 175 -7.56 -4.86 -11.46
N LEU A 176 -8.06 -3.69 -11.84
CA LEU A 176 -8.54 -2.66 -10.92
C LEU A 176 -10.06 -2.65 -10.87
N ALA A 177 -10.63 -2.87 -9.68
CA ALA A 177 -12.07 -2.87 -9.46
C ALA A 177 -12.51 -1.60 -8.73
N LYS A 178 -13.41 -0.81 -9.31
CA LYS A 178 -13.99 0.35 -8.63
C LYS A 178 -15.06 -0.13 -7.64
N PRO A 179 -14.87 0.07 -6.33
CA PRO A 179 -15.84 -0.39 -5.33
C PRO A 179 -17.02 0.58 -5.21
N TYR A 180 -18.19 0.03 -4.86
CA TYR A 180 -19.39 0.75 -4.46
C TYR A 180 -19.91 0.12 -3.18
N TYR A 181 -20.32 0.94 -2.21
CA TYR A 181 -20.57 0.48 -0.84
C TYR A 181 -22.02 0.72 -0.42
N GLY A 182 -22.57 -0.24 0.33
CA GLY A 182 -23.79 -0.08 1.09
C GLY A 182 -23.56 -0.67 2.47
N TYR A 183 -23.93 0.07 3.52
CA TYR A 183 -23.70 -0.30 4.92
C TYR A 183 -25.03 -0.51 5.61
N TYR A 184 -25.18 -1.66 6.26
CA TYR A 184 -26.39 -2.02 6.99
C TYR A 184 -26.00 -2.74 8.28
N PRO A 185 -26.73 -2.54 9.38
CA PRO A 185 -26.68 -3.48 10.50
C PRO A 185 -26.92 -4.91 9.98
N THR A 186 -26.15 -5.88 10.45
CA THR A 186 -26.15 -7.25 9.90
C THR A 186 -27.56 -7.85 9.80
N ALA A 187 -28.39 -7.62 10.82
CA ALA A 187 -29.78 -8.10 10.89
C ALA A 187 -30.78 -7.32 10.03
N GLU A 188 -30.40 -6.15 9.50
CA GLU A 188 -31.29 -5.22 8.79
C GLU A 188 -30.98 -5.13 7.29
N SER A 189 -29.98 -5.88 6.80
CA SER A 189 -29.63 -5.94 5.38
C SER A 189 -30.79 -6.49 4.55
N LYS A 190 -31.41 -5.62 3.74
CA LYS A 190 -32.52 -5.97 2.85
C LYS A 190 -32.09 -6.91 1.71
N GLY A 191 -33.07 -7.52 1.04
CA GLY A 191 -32.84 -8.36 -0.12
C GLY A 191 -32.37 -7.59 -1.38
N PRO A 192 -31.76 -8.27 -2.37
CA PRO A 192 -31.17 -7.63 -3.56
C PRO A 192 -32.11 -6.69 -4.34
N ALA A 193 -33.42 -6.99 -4.40
CA ALA A 193 -34.38 -6.14 -5.09
C ALA A 193 -34.45 -4.72 -4.48
N PHE A 194 -34.60 -4.62 -3.16
CA PHE A 194 -34.62 -3.32 -2.47
C PHE A 194 -33.27 -2.62 -2.53
N LEU A 195 -32.19 -3.37 -2.29
CA LEU A 195 -30.83 -2.82 -2.37
C LEU A 195 -30.53 -2.27 -3.78
N SER A 196 -31.01 -2.92 -4.85
CA SER A 196 -30.79 -2.45 -6.21
C SER A 196 -31.44 -1.09 -6.50
N GLN A 197 -32.54 -0.76 -5.82
CA GLN A 197 -33.14 0.56 -5.92
C GLN A 197 -32.31 1.58 -5.17
N GLU A 198 -31.90 1.27 -3.94
CA GLU A 198 -31.08 2.16 -3.13
C GLU A 198 -29.72 2.48 -3.79
N PHE A 199 -29.06 1.48 -4.38
CA PHE A 199 -27.80 1.70 -5.12
C PHE A 199 -28.00 2.56 -6.39
N ARG A 200 -29.16 2.46 -7.08
CA ARG A 200 -29.48 3.37 -8.19
C ARG A 200 -29.66 4.81 -7.71
N GLU A 201 -30.27 5.01 -6.54
CA GLU A 201 -30.48 6.33 -5.95
C GLU A 201 -29.16 6.92 -5.42
N ASN A 202 -28.31 6.11 -4.79
CA ASN A 202 -27.01 6.53 -4.25
C ASN A 202 -25.95 6.76 -5.33
N TYR A 203 -26.07 6.06 -6.46
CA TYR A 203 -25.11 6.10 -7.58
C TYR A 203 -25.83 6.33 -8.92
N PRO A 204 -26.50 7.49 -9.12
CA PRO A 204 -27.37 7.72 -10.27
C PRO A 204 -26.61 7.76 -11.60
N ASP A 205 -25.34 8.17 -11.58
CA ASP A 205 -24.50 8.30 -12.78
C ASP A 205 -23.75 7.00 -13.14
N VAL A 206 -24.05 5.89 -12.46
CA VAL A 206 -23.35 4.61 -12.63
C VAL A 206 -24.23 3.65 -13.42
N HIS A 207 -23.79 3.32 -14.63
CA HIS A 207 -24.46 2.40 -15.53
C HIS A 207 -24.16 0.93 -15.19
N ILE A 208 -24.59 0.49 -14.01
CA ILE A 208 -24.52 -0.91 -13.57
C ILE A 208 -25.95 -1.45 -13.45
N ASP A 209 -26.19 -2.67 -13.92
CA ASP A 209 -27.37 -3.42 -13.52
C ASP A 209 -27.19 -3.91 -12.08
N TRP A 210 -27.66 -3.08 -11.14
CA TRP A 210 -27.48 -3.33 -9.71
C TRP A 210 -28.17 -4.59 -9.22
N LEU A 211 -29.30 -5.00 -9.81
CA LEU A 211 -29.98 -6.23 -9.39
C LEU A 211 -29.12 -7.45 -9.75
N THR A 212 -28.61 -7.48 -10.99
CA THR A 212 -27.71 -8.54 -11.45
C THR A 212 -26.40 -8.54 -10.66
N ALA A 213 -25.79 -7.38 -10.41
CA ALA A 213 -24.56 -7.29 -9.62
C ALA A 213 -24.74 -7.76 -8.17
N LEU A 214 -25.87 -7.43 -7.54
CA LEU A 214 -26.17 -7.82 -6.15
C LEU A 214 -26.59 -9.29 -6.00
N THR A 215 -26.96 -9.96 -7.09
CA THR A 215 -27.24 -11.41 -7.10
C THR A 215 -26.03 -12.23 -7.52
N THR A 216 -25.12 -11.63 -8.30
CA THR A 216 -23.85 -12.22 -8.72
C THR A 216 -22.80 -12.04 -7.61
N ARG A 217 -22.49 -13.12 -6.87
CA ARG A 217 -21.63 -13.06 -5.67
C ARG A 217 -20.13 -13.23 -5.91
N GLN A 218 -19.75 -13.43 -7.16
CA GLN A 218 -18.38 -13.67 -7.60
C GLN A 218 -18.25 -13.31 -9.09
N GLU A 219 -17.03 -13.19 -9.58
CA GLU A 219 -16.76 -12.83 -10.98
C GLU A 219 -17.42 -13.84 -11.96
N SER A 220 -18.35 -13.35 -12.78
CA SER A 220 -19.09 -14.13 -13.79
C SER A 220 -18.47 -14.03 -15.17
N SER A 221 -17.97 -12.85 -15.55
CA SER A 221 -17.19 -12.61 -16.75
C SER A 221 -16.27 -11.39 -16.57
N PHE A 222 -15.36 -11.19 -17.52
CA PHE A 222 -14.47 -10.02 -17.53
C PHE A 222 -15.28 -8.71 -17.62
N GLY A 223 -15.04 -7.81 -16.66
CA GLY A 223 -15.65 -6.47 -16.64
C GLY A 223 -17.08 -6.39 -16.11
N GLU A 224 -17.70 -7.53 -15.76
CA GLU A 224 -19.04 -7.52 -15.15
C GLU A 224 -18.98 -7.20 -13.65
N ALA A 225 -19.97 -6.43 -13.19
CA ALA A 225 -20.11 -6.09 -11.79
C ALA A 225 -20.61 -7.29 -10.98
N TYR A 226 -19.98 -7.53 -9.85
CA TYR A 226 -20.39 -8.53 -8.86
C TYR A 226 -20.34 -7.92 -7.46
N SER A 227 -20.94 -8.60 -6.50
CA SER A 227 -21.02 -8.14 -5.12
C SER A 227 -20.34 -9.11 -4.17
N PHE A 228 -19.71 -8.54 -3.14
CA PHE A 228 -19.19 -9.29 -2.01
C PHE A 228 -19.86 -8.75 -0.74
N LYS A 229 -20.35 -9.65 0.13
CA LYS A 229 -20.94 -9.30 1.42
C LYS A 229 -20.09 -9.91 2.52
N PHE A 230 -19.71 -9.08 3.49
CA PHE A 230 -19.01 -9.49 4.69
C PHE A 230 -19.52 -8.66 5.86
N ASN A 231 -19.35 -9.19 7.07
CA ASN A 231 -19.70 -8.50 8.29
C ASN A 231 -18.46 -7.80 8.84
N ILE A 232 -18.60 -6.54 9.22
CA ILE A 232 -17.58 -5.80 9.96
C ILE A 232 -17.98 -5.86 11.44
N PRO A 233 -17.23 -6.55 12.32
CA PRO A 233 -17.51 -6.51 13.74
C PRO A 233 -17.30 -5.09 14.25
N VAL A 234 -18.26 -4.59 15.03
CA VAL A 234 -18.17 -3.28 15.67
C VAL A 234 -18.10 -3.51 17.17
N GLU A 235 -16.95 -3.21 17.76
CA GLU A 235 -16.76 -3.20 19.20
C GLU A 235 -17.00 -1.77 19.71
N TRP A 236 -17.92 -1.64 20.67
CA TRP A 236 -18.21 -0.38 21.33
C TRP A 236 -17.63 -0.40 22.73
N GLU A 237 -16.70 0.51 23.01
CA GLU A 237 -16.18 0.74 24.36
C GLU A 237 -16.86 1.98 24.95
N PHE A 238 -17.46 1.83 26.12
CA PHE A 238 -18.08 2.92 26.86
C PHE A 238 -17.29 3.15 28.14
N THR A 239 -16.67 4.31 28.27
CA THR A 239 -16.03 4.75 29.50
C THR A 239 -17.02 5.58 30.31
N PHE A 240 -17.27 5.18 31.54
CA PHE A 240 -18.12 5.90 32.49
C PHE A 240 -17.23 6.58 33.52
N ASP A 241 -17.48 7.86 33.79
CA ASP A 241 -16.71 8.64 34.78
C ASP A 241 -16.90 8.08 36.20
N ASN A 242 -18.10 7.56 36.50
CA ASN A 242 -18.39 6.89 37.77
C ASN A 242 -19.06 5.54 37.55
N SER A 243 -18.81 4.61 38.48
CA SER A 243 -19.44 3.29 38.48
C SER A 243 -20.97 3.32 38.64
N ASN A 244 -21.54 4.41 39.15
CA ASN A 244 -22.98 4.60 39.26
C ASN A 244 -23.65 4.92 37.92
N ASP A 245 -22.90 5.46 36.96
CA ASP A 245 -23.40 5.80 35.62
C ASP A 245 -23.41 4.57 34.69
N MET A 246 -22.74 3.50 35.11
CA MET A 246 -22.72 2.24 34.38
C MET A 246 -24.11 1.58 34.44
N PRO A 247 -24.73 1.24 33.29
CA PRO A 247 -26.04 0.61 33.27
C PRO A 247 -25.99 -0.75 33.98
N LYS A 248 -26.91 -0.96 34.92
CA LYS A 248 -27.08 -2.27 35.56
C LYS A 248 -27.88 -3.16 34.62
N LEU A 249 -27.19 -4.05 33.92
CA LEU A 249 -27.83 -5.06 33.07
C LEU A 249 -28.66 -5.99 33.96
N ALA A 250 -29.98 -5.97 33.78
CA ALA A 250 -30.92 -6.67 34.65
C ALA A 250 -31.15 -8.13 34.25
N ASP A 251 -30.74 -8.55 33.04
CA ASP A 251 -31.05 -9.88 32.52
C ASP A 251 -29.82 -10.63 31.98
N LYS A 252 -29.81 -11.95 32.23
CA LYS A 252 -28.75 -12.89 31.81
C LYS A 252 -28.96 -13.48 30.41
N GLU A 253 -30.03 -13.10 29.71
CA GLU A 253 -30.40 -13.62 28.38
C GLU A 253 -30.70 -12.48 27.40
N ALA A 254 -29.72 -11.61 27.15
CA ALA A 254 -29.75 -10.65 26.04
C ALA A 254 -28.59 -10.94 25.08
#